data_AF-A0A428NTW5-F1
#
_entry.id   AF-A0A428NTW5-F1
#
_cell.length_a   1.000
_cell.length_b   1.000
_cell.length_c   1.000
_cell.angle_alpha   90.00
_cell.angle_beta   90.00
_cell.angle_gamma   90.00
#
_symmetry.space_group_name_H-M   'P 1'
#
loop_
_entity.id
_entity.type
_entity.pdbx_description
1 polymer ?
#
loop_
_entity_poly.entity_id
_entity_poly.type
_entity_poly.pdbx_seq_one_letter_code
_entity_poly.pdbx_strand_id
1 'polypeptide(L)'
;MRRHISNLHRGSNDGGLINHCAIEDTVASSTTCPTPIETLDSASPRSTPCAPQKPVPLRREKQRPRIHRPDRGSLYDILHEHAGTSLFVPPNKWTDSHMKLLDVRWQELSPCDTPRPIYSSSTASSSGHVNRPPAATSIMDKLMHIQEAPPDLERASVTGAIRSVFETLWPNTFSLPSCSVGLSLHVGTSTFLDVVTAELMWNLTSDAISSQSSPISSRTRPRMICYIDMVQPASSRSHCFHLRSGPPGTLNKPVARLQQIKARKLVPASSKRDPYLAGVFLAMAQSHFYPHLSSRDMQKRRPDQRGRLPSSSLKDVNLQILTHDTATSAFIVYTAHMTKEFLRKFHDPFKALPDDSGATMSGFKIGHTSVPLWPFLGLRERLGKAFGQDVVGVFNTDEMETWGRAPEESRNVTGKRKVAKSSLGEEPADEPAHVAKRQR
;
A
#
# COMPACT_ATOMS: atom_id res chain seq x y z
N MET A 1 -47.35 37.74 -9.35
CA MET A 1 -48.00 36.70 -8.52
C MET A 1 -47.21 36.53 -7.22
N ARG A 2 -47.69 37.18 -6.16
CA ARG A 2 -47.23 37.05 -4.76
C ARG A 2 -48.16 36.08 -4.03
N ARG A 3 -47.64 35.29 -3.09
CA ARG A 3 -48.28 34.76 -1.85
C ARG A 3 -47.15 34.09 -1.04
N HIS A 4 -46.62 34.70 0.03
CA HIS A 4 -47.09 34.72 1.43
C HIS A 4 -47.41 33.32 2.00
N ILE A 5 -46.49 32.73 2.78
CA ILE A 5 -46.39 32.67 4.27
C ILE A 5 -47.45 31.77 4.93
N SER A 6 -47.01 30.74 5.67
CA SER A 6 -47.29 30.55 7.11
C SER A 6 -46.42 29.45 7.71
N ASN A 7 -45.77 29.78 8.83
CA ASN A 7 -45.03 28.91 9.74
C ASN A 7 -45.98 28.15 10.68
N LEU A 8 -45.52 27.01 11.23
CA LEU A 8 -45.86 26.65 12.61
C LEU A 8 -44.66 26.01 13.33
N HIS A 9 -44.44 26.48 14.55
CA HIS A 9 -43.39 26.16 15.52
C HIS A 9 -43.91 25.18 16.59
N ARG A 10 -43.04 24.26 17.04
CA ARG A 10 -42.82 23.76 18.43
C ARG A 10 -41.77 22.63 18.32
N GLY A 11 -40.57 22.70 18.90
CA GLY A 11 -40.22 22.84 20.32
C GLY A 11 -40.28 21.44 20.97
N SER A 12 -39.30 20.88 21.69
CA SER A 12 -38.07 21.38 22.32
C SER A 12 -37.28 20.18 22.89
N ASN A 13 -36.04 20.43 23.33
CA ASN A 13 -35.24 19.74 24.36
C ASN A 13 -34.08 18.80 23.93
N ASP A 14 -32.89 19.41 23.91
CA ASP A 14 -31.80 19.29 24.89
C ASP A 14 -31.21 17.91 25.25
N GLY A 15 -29.89 17.85 25.08
CA GLY A 15 -28.97 16.87 25.68
C GLY A 15 -27.53 17.19 25.28
N GLY A 16 -26.91 18.16 25.96
CA GLY A 16 -25.56 18.64 25.69
C GLY A 16 -24.45 17.73 26.21
N LEU A 17 -23.21 18.03 25.79
CA LEU A 17 -21.99 18.05 26.62
C LEU A 17 -20.82 18.53 25.74
N ILE A 18 -20.45 19.81 25.91
CA ILE A 18 -19.18 20.39 25.44
C ILE A 18 -18.38 20.71 26.70
N ASN A 19 -17.19 20.13 26.83
CA ASN A 19 -16.21 20.56 27.83
C ASN A 19 -15.33 21.66 27.21
N HIS A 20 -15.53 22.88 27.69
CA HIS A 20 -14.53 23.95 27.67
C HIS A 20 -13.78 23.90 29.01
N CYS A 21 -12.45 23.97 28.96
CA CYS A 21 -11.64 24.41 30.10
C CYS A 21 -11.03 25.77 29.73
N ALA A 22 -11.39 26.77 30.55
CA ALA A 22 -10.89 28.14 30.53
C ALA A 22 -9.44 28.22 31.02
N ILE A 23 -8.78 29.37 30.79
CA ILE A 23 -8.33 30.29 31.85
C ILE A 23 -7.81 31.60 31.20
N GLU A 24 -8.62 32.64 31.44
CA GLU A 24 -8.33 34.02 31.84
C GLU A 24 -7.48 35.01 31.00
N ASP A 25 -8.19 36.09 30.65
CA ASP A 25 -7.75 37.42 30.27
C ASP A 25 -7.01 38.14 31.40
N THR A 26 -6.11 39.10 31.07
CA THR A 26 -6.14 40.44 31.70
C THR A 26 -5.54 41.51 30.79
N VAL A 27 -6.34 42.57 30.68
CA VAL A 27 -6.26 43.87 30.00
C VAL A 27 -5.01 44.72 30.33
N ALA A 28 -4.49 45.47 29.35
CA ALA A 28 -4.24 46.93 29.48
C ALA A 28 -3.73 47.57 28.17
N SER A 29 -4.11 48.83 28.02
CA SER A 29 -4.26 49.60 26.78
C SER A 29 -3.04 50.45 26.39
N SER A 30 -3.08 50.87 25.11
CA SER A 30 -2.79 52.23 24.60
C SER A 30 -1.35 52.79 24.55
N THR A 31 -0.90 52.92 23.30
CA THR A 31 -0.53 54.18 22.59
C THR A 31 0.83 54.87 22.86
N THR A 32 1.45 55.22 21.72
CA THR A 32 2.24 56.42 21.38
C THR A 32 3.79 56.32 21.38
N CYS A 33 4.36 56.44 20.18
CA CYS A 33 5.73 56.94 19.92
C CYS A 33 5.74 58.48 19.97
N PRO A 34 6.88 59.12 20.28
CA PRO A 34 7.72 59.63 19.19
C PRO A 34 9.25 59.56 19.45
N THR A 35 10.00 59.99 18.44
CA THR A 35 11.45 59.85 18.17
C THR A 35 12.32 60.99 18.78
N PRO A 36 13.57 61.28 18.34
CA PRO A 36 14.77 61.19 19.19
C PRO A 36 15.44 62.56 19.46
N ILE A 37 16.32 62.64 20.46
CA ILE A 37 17.17 63.83 20.68
C ILE A 37 18.63 63.39 20.92
N GLU A 38 19.51 64.02 20.15
CA GLU A 38 20.98 64.01 20.23
C GLU A 38 21.50 64.68 21.52
N THR A 39 22.74 64.37 21.94
CA THR A 39 23.85 65.34 22.14
C THR A 39 24.93 64.78 23.10
N LEU A 40 26.17 65.17 22.79
CA LEU A 40 27.50 64.83 23.31
C LEU A 40 27.74 64.97 24.84
N ASP A 41 28.69 64.17 25.36
CA ASP A 41 30.00 64.62 25.92
C ASP A 41 30.77 63.41 26.50
N SER A 42 32.00 63.11 26.07
CA SER A 42 33.29 63.69 26.50
C SER A 42 33.69 63.32 27.94
N ALA A 43 34.56 62.31 28.08
CA ALA A 43 35.67 62.28 29.06
C ALA A 43 36.53 61.01 28.89
N SER A 44 37.81 61.20 28.62
CA SER A 44 38.88 60.20 28.77
C SER A 44 39.22 60.01 30.26
N PRO A 45 39.76 58.86 30.70
CA PRO A 45 41.21 58.89 30.98
C PRO A 45 41.99 57.55 30.85
N ARG A 46 43.31 57.76 30.65
CA ARG A 46 44.47 57.02 31.19
C ARG A 46 44.75 55.58 30.75
N SER A 47 45.75 55.53 29.86
CA SER A 47 46.78 54.53 29.64
C SER A 47 47.24 53.72 30.87
N THR A 48 47.24 52.40 30.72
CA THR A 48 48.00 51.41 31.52
C THR A 48 48.91 50.57 30.60
N PRO A 49 50.06 50.06 31.07
CA PRO A 49 51.07 49.42 30.22
C PRO A 49 50.67 48.00 29.80
N CYS A 50 50.91 47.68 28.54
CA CYS A 50 50.56 46.41 27.91
C CYS A 50 51.50 45.27 28.33
N ALA A 51 50.94 44.18 28.83
CA ALA A 51 51.64 42.91 29.06
C ALA A 51 51.90 42.18 27.73
N PRO A 52 52.96 41.32 27.63
CA PRO A 52 53.30 40.65 26.39
C PRO A 52 52.23 39.63 25.97
N GLN A 53 51.63 39.85 24.80
CA GLN A 53 50.61 38.97 24.23
C GLN A 53 51.24 37.64 23.75
N LYS A 54 50.64 36.52 24.16
CA LYS A 54 50.94 35.18 23.63
C LYS A 54 50.64 35.11 22.12
N PRO A 55 51.41 34.33 21.34
CA PRO A 55 51.19 34.21 19.90
C PRO A 55 49.80 33.65 19.61
N VAL A 56 49.04 34.43 18.83
CA VAL A 56 47.70 34.08 18.35
C VAL A 56 47.81 32.83 17.47
N PRO A 57 46.98 31.78 17.70
CA PRO A 57 47.02 30.58 16.88
C PRO A 57 46.64 30.92 15.44
N LEU A 58 47.51 30.55 14.50
CA LEU A 58 47.28 30.65 13.06
C LEU A 58 45.90 30.11 12.70
N ARG A 59 45.09 31.01 12.16
CA ARG A 59 43.71 30.80 11.73
C ARG A 59 43.73 29.69 10.67
N ARG A 60 43.36 28.46 11.08
CA ARG A 60 43.23 27.30 10.18
C ARG A 60 42.46 27.72 8.93
N GLU A 61 43.11 27.67 7.77
CA GLU A 61 42.45 27.87 6.49
C GLU A 61 41.25 26.94 6.42
N LYS A 62 40.05 27.53 6.35
CA LYS A 62 38.83 26.79 6.06
C LYS A 62 38.98 26.26 4.63
N GLN A 63 39.41 25.00 4.50
CA GLN A 63 39.38 24.30 3.23
C GLN A 63 37.99 24.47 2.63
N ARG A 64 37.93 25.09 1.45
CA ARG A 64 36.67 25.25 0.72
C ARG A 64 36.15 23.83 0.43
N PRO A 65 34.89 23.52 0.75
CA PRO A 65 34.34 22.19 0.50
C PRO A 65 34.48 21.89 -1.00
N ARG A 66 35.15 20.79 -1.33
CA ARG A 66 35.24 20.32 -2.71
C ARG A 66 33.82 20.04 -3.19
N ILE A 67 33.39 20.75 -4.24
CA ILE A 67 32.12 20.50 -4.89
C ILE A 67 32.23 19.11 -5.53
N HIS A 68 31.57 18.12 -4.94
CA HIS A 68 31.54 16.77 -5.48
C HIS A 68 30.65 16.78 -6.72
N ARG A 69 31.25 16.56 -7.89
CA ARG A 69 30.48 16.40 -9.13
C ARG A 69 29.96 14.96 -9.20
N PRO A 70 28.66 14.75 -9.45
CA PRO A 70 28.11 13.42 -9.64
C PRO A 70 28.70 12.77 -10.91
N ASP A 71 28.75 11.44 -10.92
CA ASP A 71 29.16 10.68 -12.10
C ASP A 71 28.13 10.86 -13.22
N ARG A 72 28.59 10.90 -14.46
CA ARG A 72 27.71 11.05 -15.63
C ARG A 72 26.70 9.90 -15.68
N GLY A 73 25.41 10.21 -15.82
CA GLY A 73 24.34 9.21 -15.80
C GLY A 73 24.04 8.62 -14.42
N SER A 74 24.51 9.25 -13.33
CA SER A 74 24.00 8.99 -11.97
C SER A 74 22.65 9.68 -11.75
N LEU A 75 21.94 9.31 -10.67
CA LEU A 75 20.64 9.92 -10.35
C LEU A 75 20.77 11.44 -10.15
N TYR A 76 21.84 11.88 -9.48
CA TYR A 76 22.09 13.31 -9.29
C TYR A 76 22.51 14.03 -10.58
N ASP A 77 23.22 13.37 -11.49
CA ASP A 77 23.57 13.98 -12.79
C ASP A 77 22.31 14.26 -13.63
N ILE A 78 21.39 13.29 -13.73
CA ILE A 78 20.09 13.49 -14.40
C ILE A 78 19.32 14.66 -13.78
N LEU A 79 19.33 14.74 -12.45
CA LEU A 79 18.67 15.84 -11.73
C LEU A 79 19.30 17.21 -12.03
N HIS A 80 20.62 17.24 -12.20
CA HIS A 80 21.33 18.44 -12.62
C HIS A 80 20.99 18.83 -14.06
N GLU A 81 20.90 17.87 -14.98
CA GLU A 81 20.47 18.10 -16.37
C GLU A 81 19.02 18.61 -16.45
N HIS A 82 18.17 18.20 -15.51
CA HIS A 82 16.77 18.59 -15.41
C HIS A 82 16.49 19.56 -14.24
N ALA A 83 17.38 20.52 -14.03
CA ALA A 83 17.28 21.54 -12.97
C ALA A 83 15.90 22.22 -12.95
N GLY A 84 15.09 21.89 -11.94
CA GLY A 84 13.71 22.35 -11.78
C GLY A 84 12.68 21.22 -11.64
N THR A 85 13.04 19.99 -12.05
CA THR A 85 12.25 18.77 -11.79
C THR A 85 12.92 18.00 -10.64
N SER A 86 12.52 18.28 -9.40
CA SER A 86 13.10 17.59 -8.25
C SER A 86 12.52 16.18 -8.10
N LEU A 87 13.31 15.13 -8.38
CA LEU A 87 12.93 13.73 -8.08
C LEU A 87 12.86 13.45 -6.57
N PHE A 88 13.39 14.36 -5.72
CA PHE A 88 13.36 14.27 -4.26
C PHE A 88 12.09 14.86 -3.64
N VAL A 89 11.03 14.97 -4.43
CA VAL A 89 9.72 15.27 -3.89
C VAL A 89 9.01 13.96 -3.52
N PRO A 90 8.11 14.00 -2.54
CA PRO A 90 7.20 12.90 -2.26
C PRO A 90 6.52 12.32 -3.52
N PRO A 91 6.29 11.00 -3.62
CA PRO A 91 5.63 10.39 -4.78
C PRO A 91 4.27 10.99 -5.14
N ASN A 92 3.52 11.57 -4.20
CA ASN A 92 2.28 12.27 -4.52
C ASN A 92 2.49 13.52 -5.41
N LYS A 93 3.72 14.04 -5.48
CA LYS A 93 4.11 15.15 -6.36
C LYS A 93 4.85 14.68 -7.61
N TRP A 94 5.01 13.38 -7.82
CA TRP A 94 5.59 12.85 -9.05
C TRP A 94 4.64 13.06 -10.22
N THR A 95 5.23 13.29 -11.39
CA THR A 95 4.53 13.57 -12.66
C THR A 95 5.05 12.63 -13.73
N ASP A 96 4.43 12.62 -14.91
CA ASP A 96 4.88 11.81 -16.04
C ASP A 96 6.32 12.13 -16.47
N SER A 97 6.79 13.35 -16.20
CA SER A 97 8.20 13.72 -16.40
C SER A 97 9.12 12.88 -15.51
N HIS A 98 8.76 12.67 -14.24
CA HIS A 98 9.53 11.83 -13.32
C HIS A 98 9.61 10.38 -13.82
N MET A 99 8.52 9.88 -14.41
CA MET A 99 8.47 8.53 -15.00
C MET A 99 9.44 8.40 -16.18
N LYS A 100 9.52 9.41 -17.04
CA LYS A 100 10.48 9.44 -18.15
C LYS A 100 11.93 9.47 -17.65
N LEU A 101 12.23 10.30 -16.66
CA LEU A 101 13.58 10.42 -16.09
C LEU A 101 14.05 9.13 -15.39
N LEU A 102 13.13 8.39 -14.80
CA LEU A 102 13.41 7.12 -14.13
C LEU A 102 13.31 5.90 -15.08
N ASP A 103 13.06 6.11 -16.38
CA ASP A 103 12.78 5.07 -17.39
C ASP A 103 11.68 4.07 -16.93
N VAL A 104 10.64 4.58 -16.28
CA VAL A 104 9.48 3.76 -15.87
C VAL A 104 8.59 3.53 -17.06
N ARG A 105 8.41 2.26 -17.43
CA ARG A 105 7.61 1.86 -18.59
C ARG A 105 6.36 1.11 -18.16
N TRP A 106 5.24 1.49 -18.76
CA TRP A 106 3.94 0.87 -18.50
C TRP A 106 3.61 -0.16 -19.57
N GLN A 107 3.13 -1.31 -19.14
CA GLN A 107 2.63 -2.36 -20.01
C GLN A 107 1.20 -2.71 -19.60
N GLU A 108 0.27 -2.66 -20.54
CA GLU A 108 -1.07 -3.20 -20.35
C GLU A 108 -1.03 -4.69 -20.70
N LEU A 109 -1.49 -5.52 -19.77
CA LEU A 109 -1.58 -6.96 -19.93
C LEU A 109 -3.02 -7.33 -20.26
N SER A 110 -3.21 -8.51 -20.86
CA SER A 110 -4.55 -9.00 -21.22
C SER A 110 -5.46 -9.07 -19.97
N PRO A 111 -6.69 -8.53 -20.04
CA PRO A 111 -7.65 -8.62 -18.95
C PRO A 111 -7.90 -10.07 -18.51
N CYS A 112 -8.05 -10.28 -17.21
CA CYS A 112 -8.39 -11.58 -16.65
C CYS A 112 -9.91 -11.72 -16.53
N ASP A 113 -10.55 -11.99 -17.68
CA ASP A 113 -12.01 -12.09 -17.81
C ASP A 113 -12.54 -13.53 -17.66
N THR A 114 -11.65 -14.51 -17.59
CA THR A 114 -11.97 -15.95 -17.59
C THR A 114 -11.55 -16.59 -16.27
N PRO A 115 -12.36 -17.48 -15.67
CA PRO A 115 -13.57 -18.08 -16.23
C PRO A 115 -14.81 -17.16 -16.16
N ARG A 116 -15.70 -17.31 -17.15
CA ARG A 116 -17.06 -16.74 -17.13
C ARG A 116 -18.07 -17.88 -16.90
N PRO A 117 -19.12 -17.69 -16.10
CA PRO A 117 -20.17 -18.69 -15.93
C PRO A 117 -20.81 -19.01 -17.29
N ILE A 118 -20.82 -20.30 -17.63
CA ILE A 118 -21.52 -20.81 -18.81
C ILE A 118 -23.00 -20.88 -18.44
N TYR A 119 -23.80 -19.92 -18.93
CA TYR A 119 -25.25 -20.03 -18.86
C TYR A 119 -25.70 -21.02 -19.93
N SER A 120 -25.77 -22.31 -19.59
CA SER A 120 -26.40 -23.30 -20.46
C SER A 120 -27.89 -22.99 -20.54
N SER A 121 -28.32 -22.41 -21.67
CA SER A 121 -29.69 -21.98 -21.94
C SER A 121 -30.71 -23.12 -22.11
N SER A 122 -30.46 -24.33 -21.59
CA SER A 122 -31.32 -25.51 -21.82
C SER A 122 -31.85 -26.25 -20.59
N THR A 123 -31.60 -25.79 -19.36
CA THR A 123 -32.34 -26.32 -18.19
C THR A 123 -33.08 -25.19 -17.50
N ALA A 124 -34.33 -25.01 -17.92
CA ALA A 124 -35.33 -24.29 -17.17
C ALA A 124 -35.35 -24.81 -15.73
N SER A 125 -35.20 -23.89 -14.77
CA SER A 125 -35.76 -23.95 -13.43
C SER A 125 -35.83 -25.34 -12.77
N SER A 126 -34.72 -25.85 -12.26
CA SER A 126 -34.79 -26.64 -11.02
C SER A 126 -34.37 -25.74 -9.87
N SER A 127 -35.35 -25.11 -9.22
CA SER A 127 -35.46 -25.03 -7.76
C SER A 127 -34.15 -25.25 -6.95
N GLY A 128 -33.16 -24.38 -7.14
CA GLY A 128 -31.92 -24.33 -6.35
C GLY A 128 -31.89 -23.13 -5.41
N HIS A 129 -33.06 -22.55 -5.13
CA HIS A 129 -33.22 -21.43 -4.22
C HIS A 129 -33.21 -21.90 -2.76
N VAL A 130 -32.19 -22.65 -2.33
CA VAL A 130 -32.02 -23.00 -0.92
C VAL A 130 -30.51 -23.08 -0.62
N ASN A 131 -30.02 -22.08 0.13
CA ASN A 131 -28.69 -21.97 0.73
C ASN A 131 -27.52 -21.62 -0.21
N ARG A 132 -27.52 -20.37 -0.72
CA ARG A 132 -26.22 -19.72 -1.05
C ARG A 132 -25.40 -19.67 0.25
N PRO A 133 -24.13 -20.12 0.27
CA PRO A 133 -23.35 -20.08 1.50
C PRO A 133 -23.25 -18.66 2.04
N PRO A 134 -23.24 -18.49 3.37
CA PRO A 134 -23.14 -17.17 4.00
C PRO A 134 -21.87 -16.42 3.59
N ALA A 135 -20.79 -17.13 3.23
CA ALA A 135 -19.58 -16.54 2.69
C ALA A 135 -19.81 -15.86 1.32
N ALA A 136 -20.55 -16.51 0.43
CA ALA A 136 -20.83 -16.00 -0.91
C ALA A 136 -21.79 -14.79 -0.88
N THR A 137 -22.81 -14.79 -0.02
CA THR A 137 -23.64 -13.59 0.21
C THR A 137 -22.80 -12.46 0.78
N SER A 138 -21.97 -12.74 1.80
CA SER A 138 -21.13 -11.73 2.44
C SER A 138 -20.14 -11.08 1.48
N ILE A 139 -19.51 -11.86 0.59
CA ILE A 139 -18.63 -11.29 -0.44
C ILE A 139 -19.43 -10.42 -1.40
N MET A 140 -20.59 -10.89 -1.88
CA MET A 140 -21.42 -10.13 -2.81
C MET A 140 -21.83 -8.78 -2.23
N ASP A 141 -22.29 -8.74 -0.98
CA ASP A 141 -22.68 -7.50 -0.29
C ASP A 141 -21.49 -6.54 -0.16
N LYS A 142 -20.29 -7.06 0.16
CA LYS A 142 -19.06 -6.25 0.25
C LYS A 142 -18.60 -5.72 -1.10
N LEU A 143 -18.73 -6.51 -2.17
CA LEU A 143 -18.42 -6.07 -3.53
C LEU A 143 -19.37 -4.96 -4.00
N MET A 144 -20.67 -5.08 -3.71
CA MET A 144 -21.64 -4.01 -3.94
C MET A 144 -21.26 -2.74 -3.17
N HIS A 145 -20.91 -2.87 -1.89
CA HIS A 145 -20.44 -1.74 -1.09
C HIS A 145 -19.19 -1.07 -1.68
N ILE A 146 -18.20 -1.84 -2.17
CA ILE A 146 -17.00 -1.27 -2.82
C ILE A 146 -17.36 -0.44 -4.05
N GLN A 147 -18.43 -0.82 -4.77
CA GLN A 147 -18.85 -0.12 -5.98
C GLN A 147 -19.70 1.12 -5.71
N GLU A 148 -20.59 1.04 -4.72
CA GLU A 148 -21.57 2.08 -4.42
C GLU A 148 -21.03 3.14 -3.44
N ALA A 149 -19.95 2.83 -2.73
CA ALA A 149 -19.38 3.73 -1.74
C ALA A 149 -18.99 5.09 -2.36
N PRO A 150 -19.41 6.21 -1.74
CA PRO A 150 -18.99 7.53 -2.18
C PRO A 150 -17.48 7.70 -1.95
N PRO A 151 -16.75 8.34 -2.90
CA PRO A 151 -15.29 8.34 -2.93
C PRO A 151 -14.63 8.97 -1.70
N ASP A 152 -15.31 9.86 -0.97
CA ASP A 152 -14.70 10.65 0.10
C ASP A 152 -15.11 10.24 1.52
N LEU A 153 -16.26 9.58 1.70
CA LEU A 153 -16.92 9.44 3.02
C LEU A 153 -16.77 8.06 3.65
N GLU A 154 -16.54 7.00 2.86
CA GLU A 154 -16.60 5.61 3.33
C GLU A 154 -15.31 4.81 3.14
N ARG A 155 -14.17 5.50 3.02
CA ARG A 155 -12.87 4.86 2.71
C ARG A 155 -12.50 3.72 3.66
N ALA A 156 -12.57 3.94 4.97
CA ALA A 156 -12.27 2.90 5.96
C ALA A 156 -13.22 1.67 5.83
N SER A 157 -14.47 1.91 5.44
CA SER A 157 -15.43 0.85 5.17
C SER A 157 -15.06 0.07 3.90
N VAL A 158 -14.69 0.77 2.81
CA VAL A 158 -14.20 0.16 1.56
C VAL A 158 -12.94 -0.67 1.79
N THR A 159 -11.94 -0.12 2.48
CA THR A 159 -10.73 -0.86 2.87
C THR A 159 -11.08 -2.11 3.69
N GLY A 160 -12.03 -1.99 4.63
CA GLY A 160 -12.53 -3.12 5.41
C GLY A 160 -13.26 -4.17 4.57
N ALA A 161 -14.07 -3.75 3.61
CA ALA A 161 -14.75 -4.62 2.66
C ALA A 161 -13.74 -5.39 1.81
N ILE A 162 -12.73 -4.71 1.25
CA ILE A 162 -11.66 -5.34 0.45
C ILE A 162 -10.89 -6.35 1.29
N ARG A 163 -10.45 -5.96 2.48
CA ARG A 163 -9.80 -6.88 3.42
C ARG A 163 -10.63 -8.15 3.60
N SER A 164 -11.92 -8.00 3.87
CA SER A 164 -12.76 -9.14 4.19
C SER A 164 -13.10 -10.00 2.97
N VAL A 165 -13.20 -9.42 1.76
CA VAL A 165 -13.30 -10.19 0.51
C VAL A 165 -12.06 -11.06 0.34
N PHE A 166 -10.86 -10.51 0.48
CA PHE A 166 -9.61 -11.24 0.31
C PHE A 166 -9.37 -12.30 1.40
N GLU A 167 -9.69 -12.00 2.65
CA GLU A 167 -9.67 -12.99 3.76
C GLU A 167 -10.66 -14.14 3.51
N THR A 168 -11.79 -13.90 2.85
CA THR A 168 -12.77 -14.96 2.53
C THR A 168 -12.31 -15.79 1.32
N LEU A 169 -11.71 -15.17 0.30
CA LEU A 169 -11.25 -15.85 -0.91
C LEU A 169 -9.98 -16.69 -0.66
N TRP A 170 -9.04 -16.19 0.15
CA TRP A 170 -7.83 -16.91 0.53
C TRP A 170 -7.48 -16.68 2.00
N PRO A 171 -8.12 -17.42 2.93
CA PRO A 171 -7.94 -17.21 4.36
C PRO A 171 -6.51 -17.42 4.84
N ASN A 172 -5.75 -18.31 4.19
CA ASN A 172 -4.37 -18.60 4.60
C ASN A 172 -3.35 -17.60 4.03
N THR A 173 -3.64 -16.98 2.89
CA THR A 173 -2.70 -16.08 2.18
C THR A 173 -2.89 -14.64 2.61
N PHE A 174 -4.14 -14.20 2.75
CA PHE A 174 -4.48 -12.81 3.03
C PHE A 174 -4.98 -12.57 4.46
N SER A 175 -4.76 -13.53 5.38
CA SER A 175 -4.98 -13.31 6.81
C SER A 175 -4.07 -12.21 7.35
N LEU A 176 -4.63 -11.35 8.20
CA LEU A 176 -3.88 -10.38 9.01
C LEU A 176 -3.06 -9.35 8.19
N PRO A 177 -3.69 -8.55 7.31
CA PRO A 177 -3.00 -7.44 6.68
C PRO A 177 -2.54 -6.41 7.72
N SER A 178 -1.36 -5.84 7.48
CA SER A 178 -0.95 -4.61 8.15
C SER A 178 -1.77 -3.45 7.57
N CYS A 179 -2.46 -2.70 8.44
CA CYS A 179 -3.32 -1.59 8.02
C CYS A 179 -2.57 -0.26 8.11
N SER A 180 -2.80 0.63 7.14
CA SER A 180 -2.27 2.00 7.12
C SER A 180 -0.75 2.09 7.32
N VAL A 181 0.00 1.29 6.55
CA VAL A 181 1.45 1.21 6.67
C VAL A 181 2.11 2.40 5.97
N GLY A 182 2.84 3.21 6.75
CA GLY A 182 3.74 4.24 6.24
C GLY A 182 4.99 3.63 5.63
N LEU A 183 5.23 3.92 4.35
CA LEU A 183 6.41 3.50 3.62
C LEU A 183 7.33 4.71 3.39
N SER A 184 8.59 4.53 3.76
CA SER A 184 9.63 5.55 3.67
C SER A 184 10.45 5.39 2.40
N LEU A 185 10.86 6.51 1.82
CA LEU A 185 11.73 6.54 0.64
C LEU A 185 13.16 6.96 1.05
N HIS A 186 14.13 6.16 0.64
CA HIS A 186 15.55 6.36 0.92
C HIS A 186 16.27 6.76 -0.35
N VAL A 187 16.99 7.89 -0.32
CA VAL A 187 17.83 8.34 -1.43
C VAL A 187 19.18 8.84 -0.93
N GLY A 188 20.24 8.07 -1.20
CA GLY A 188 21.58 8.31 -0.70
C GLY A 188 21.61 8.34 0.82
N THR A 189 21.93 9.51 1.37
CA THR A 189 21.95 9.78 2.82
C THR A 189 20.64 10.37 3.33
N SER A 190 19.69 10.67 2.45
CA SER A 190 18.42 11.30 2.80
C SER A 190 17.33 10.24 2.93
N THR A 191 16.54 10.34 4.00
CA THR A 191 15.35 9.52 4.19
C THR A 191 14.13 10.42 4.28
N PHE A 192 13.15 10.14 3.44
CA PHE A 192 11.82 10.74 3.50
C PHE A 192 10.91 9.73 4.18
N LEU A 193 10.36 10.08 5.34
CA LEU A 193 9.55 9.17 6.15
C LEU A 193 8.08 9.21 5.72
N ASP A 194 7.41 8.07 5.82
CA ASP A 194 5.96 7.90 5.66
C ASP A 194 5.39 8.66 4.45
N VAL A 195 6.12 8.60 3.34
CA VAL A 195 5.83 9.39 2.13
C VAL A 195 4.72 8.76 1.29
N VAL A 196 4.59 7.45 1.43
CA VAL A 196 3.56 6.62 0.82
C VAL A 196 2.83 5.92 1.95
N THR A 197 1.50 5.81 1.84
CA THR A 197 0.71 5.04 2.78
C THR A 197 0.00 3.93 2.01
N ALA A 198 0.26 2.68 2.40
CA ALA A 198 -0.49 1.53 1.93
C ALA A 198 -1.68 1.31 2.88
N GLU A 199 -2.89 1.22 2.35
CA GLU A 199 -4.08 1.04 3.18
C GLU A 199 -4.11 -0.36 3.79
N LEU A 200 -3.78 -1.38 2.98
CA LEU A 200 -3.52 -2.74 3.44
C LEU A 200 -2.20 -3.22 2.85
N MET A 201 -1.45 -3.99 3.61
CA MET A 201 -0.20 -4.60 3.16
C MET A 201 -0.09 -6.04 3.67
N TRP A 202 0.18 -6.96 2.75
CA TRP A 202 0.41 -8.37 3.02
C TRP A 202 1.87 -8.69 2.74
N ASN A 203 2.56 -9.15 3.77
CA ASN A 203 3.94 -9.62 3.69
C ASN A 203 3.92 -11.14 3.55
N LEU A 204 3.99 -11.62 2.31
CA LEU A 204 3.94 -13.04 2.02
C LEU A 204 5.32 -13.64 2.28
N THR A 205 5.50 -14.18 3.48
CA THR A 205 6.66 -15.01 3.83
C THR A 205 6.44 -16.43 3.31
N SER A 206 7.54 -17.11 3.01
CA SER A 206 7.53 -18.45 2.38
C SER A 206 6.75 -19.51 3.18
N ASP A 207 6.57 -19.31 4.48
CA ASP A 207 5.95 -20.29 5.38
C ASP A 207 4.43 -20.41 5.17
N ALA A 208 3.75 -19.34 4.73
CA ALA A 208 2.31 -19.35 4.49
C ALA A 208 1.91 -20.19 3.25
N ILE A 209 2.85 -20.46 2.34
CA ILE A 209 2.64 -21.16 1.07
C ILE A 209 3.02 -22.66 1.20
N SER A 210 3.60 -23.07 2.33
CA SER A 210 4.24 -24.39 2.51
C SER A 210 3.34 -25.48 3.11
N SER A 211 2.02 -25.43 2.90
CA SER A 211 1.10 -26.48 3.38
C SER A 211 0.61 -27.45 2.30
N GLN A 212 1.07 -27.34 1.05
CA GLN A 212 0.78 -28.33 0.01
C GLN A 212 2.06 -28.74 -0.72
N SER A 213 2.34 -30.04 -0.62
CA SER A 213 3.54 -30.75 -1.04
C SER A 213 3.95 -30.50 -2.49
N SER A 214 5.11 -29.87 -2.71
CA SER A 214 6.04 -30.12 -3.83
C SER A 214 7.38 -29.41 -3.61
N PRO A 215 8.55 -30.08 -3.73
CA PRO A 215 9.85 -29.44 -3.68
C PRO A 215 10.29 -29.08 -5.10
N ILE A 216 9.89 -27.90 -5.60
CA ILE A 216 10.53 -27.32 -6.78
C ILE A 216 11.23 -26.03 -6.38
N SER A 217 12.55 -26.16 -6.41
CA SER A 217 13.58 -25.15 -6.20
C SER A 217 13.27 -23.82 -6.90
N SER A 218 12.66 -22.87 -6.17
CA SER A 218 12.99 -21.46 -6.34
C SER A 218 13.21 -20.86 -4.95
N ARG A 219 14.39 -20.30 -4.73
CA ARG A 219 14.75 -19.57 -3.51
C ARG A 219 13.72 -18.44 -3.36
N THR A 220 12.76 -18.61 -2.45
CA THR A 220 11.55 -17.80 -2.34
C THR A 220 11.92 -16.36 -1.96
N ARG A 221 11.88 -15.48 -2.95
CA ARG A 221 12.05 -14.03 -2.77
C ARG A 221 10.89 -13.52 -1.93
N PRO A 222 11.11 -12.64 -0.93
CA PRO A 222 10.02 -12.07 -0.15
C PRO A 222 9.09 -11.30 -1.09
N ARG A 223 7.77 -11.54 -0.96
CA ARG A 223 6.76 -10.89 -1.78
C ARG A 223 5.91 -9.99 -0.92
N MET A 224 5.58 -8.83 -1.45
CA MET A 224 4.74 -7.86 -0.79
C MET A 224 3.63 -7.46 -1.74
N ILE A 225 2.41 -7.52 -1.24
CA ILE A 225 1.22 -7.04 -1.92
C ILE A 225 0.67 -5.91 -1.08
N CYS A 226 0.33 -4.79 -1.72
CA CYS A 226 -0.40 -3.74 -1.02
C CYS A 226 -1.68 -3.37 -1.76
N TYR A 227 -2.66 -2.87 -1.01
CA TYR A 227 -3.85 -2.26 -1.54
C TYR A 227 -3.77 -0.74 -1.34
N ILE A 228 -4.10 0.00 -2.40
CA ILE A 228 -4.14 1.46 -2.42
C ILE A 228 -5.45 1.91 -3.04
N ASP A 229 -6.17 2.77 -2.34
CA ASP A 229 -7.25 3.57 -2.91
C ASP A 229 -6.67 4.74 -3.69
N MET A 230 -6.88 4.76 -5.01
CA MET A 230 -6.38 5.81 -5.90
C MET A 230 -7.11 7.14 -5.73
N VAL A 231 -8.24 7.19 -5.02
CA VAL A 231 -8.91 8.44 -4.66
C VAL A 231 -8.04 9.27 -3.71
N GLN A 232 -7.31 8.63 -2.78
CA GLN A 232 -6.46 9.32 -1.81
C GLN A 232 -5.33 10.14 -2.46
N PRO A 233 -4.45 9.58 -3.31
CA PRO A 233 -3.39 10.35 -3.95
C PRO A 233 -3.95 11.43 -4.89
N ALA A 234 -5.09 11.19 -5.55
CA ALA A 234 -5.76 12.18 -6.37
C ALA A 234 -6.27 13.38 -5.55
N SER A 235 -6.95 13.11 -4.42
CA SER A 235 -7.44 14.13 -3.49
C SER A 235 -6.30 14.85 -2.78
N SER A 236 -5.22 14.14 -2.43
CA SER A 236 -4.02 14.73 -1.85
C SER A 236 -3.39 15.77 -2.78
N ARG A 237 -3.33 15.49 -4.10
CA ARG A 237 -2.76 16.41 -5.10
C ARG A 237 -3.59 17.67 -5.32
N SER A 238 -4.92 17.57 -5.28
CA SER A 238 -5.78 18.76 -5.40
C SER A 238 -5.64 19.70 -4.20
N HIS A 239 -5.27 19.16 -3.03
CA HIS A 239 -5.12 19.91 -1.78
C HIS A 239 -3.66 20.08 -1.30
N CYS A 240 -2.66 19.64 -2.06
CA CYS A 240 -1.27 19.61 -1.57
C CYS A 240 -0.64 20.99 -1.37
N PHE A 241 -1.27 22.04 -1.89
CA PHE A 241 -0.90 23.42 -1.67
C PHE A 241 -1.92 24.04 -0.72
N HIS A 242 -1.64 23.95 0.58
CA HIS A 242 -2.48 24.60 1.59
C HIS A 242 -2.29 26.11 1.51
N LEU A 243 -3.40 26.83 1.30
CA LEU A 243 -3.43 28.28 1.39
C LEU A 243 -3.69 28.66 2.83
N ARG A 244 -2.70 29.28 3.48
CA ARG A 244 -2.97 29.96 4.74
C ARG A 244 -3.84 31.18 4.43
N SER A 245 -5.00 31.28 5.07
CA SER A 245 -5.84 32.48 5.00
C SER A 245 -5.08 33.69 5.53
N GLY A 246 -5.17 34.82 4.84
CA GLY A 246 -4.61 36.08 5.35
C GLY A 246 -5.46 36.63 6.51
N PRO A 247 -4.95 37.54 7.35
CA PRO A 247 -5.80 38.36 8.21
C PRO A 247 -6.65 39.26 7.29
N PRO A 248 -8.00 39.28 7.28
CA PRO A 248 -9.05 38.84 8.22
C PRO A 248 -9.86 37.61 7.71
N GLY A 249 -9.19 36.49 7.48
CA GLY A 249 -9.80 35.27 6.91
C GLY A 249 -10.01 35.32 5.40
N THR A 250 -9.59 36.39 4.71
CA THR A 250 -9.75 36.49 3.26
C THR A 250 -8.73 35.62 2.53
N LEU A 251 -9.23 34.82 1.60
CA LEU A 251 -8.41 33.95 0.77
C LEU A 251 -7.73 34.78 -0.32
N ASN A 252 -6.40 34.68 -0.42
CA ASN A 252 -5.64 35.36 -1.45
C ASN A 252 -5.93 34.71 -2.82
N LYS A 253 -6.93 35.22 -3.53
CA LYS A 253 -7.43 34.65 -4.79
C LYS A 253 -6.33 34.47 -5.86
N PRO A 254 -5.40 35.42 -6.08
CA PRO A 254 -4.26 35.20 -6.98
C PRO A 254 -3.39 34.00 -6.60
N VAL A 255 -2.99 33.90 -5.32
CA VAL A 255 -2.16 32.78 -4.84
C VAL A 255 -2.93 31.46 -4.94
N ALA A 256 -4.23 31.49 -4.66
CA ALA A 256 -5.10 30.33 -4.79
C ALA A 256 -5.17 29.80 -6.23
N ARG A 257 -5.36 30.70 -7.21
CA ARG A 257 -5.34 30.34 -8.63
C ARG A 257 -3.98 29.77 -9.04
N LEU A 258 -2.88 30.39 -8.59
CA LEU A 258 -1.53 29.91 -8.87
C LEU A 258 -1.28 28.51 -8.30
N GLN A 259 -1.73 28.25 -7.08
CA GLN A 259 -1.64 26.94 -6.45
C GLN A 259 -2.52 25.90 -7.14
N GLN A 260 -3.73 26.28 -7.58
CA GLN A 260 -4.59 25.41 -8.38
C GLN A 260 -3.94 25.05 -9.73
N ILE A 261 -3.29 26.01 -10.40
CA ILE A 261 -2.53 25.75 -11.62
C ILE A 261 -1.38 24.77 -11.34
N LYS A 262 -0.68 24.91 -10.22
CA LYS A 262 0.37 23.96 -9.81
C LYS A 262 -0.20 22.57 -9.51
N ALA A 263 -1.32 22.47 -8.80
CA ALA A 263 -1.98 21.20 -8.50
C ALA A 263 -2.42 20.45 -9.77
N ARG A 264 -2.95 21.17 -10.77
CA ARG A 264 -3.33 20.59 -12.07
C ARG A 264 -2.15 19.97 -12.82
N LYS A 265 -0.93 20.50 -12.64
CA LYS A 265 0.29 19.91 -13.24
C LYS A 265 0.71 18.58 -12.59
N LEU A 266 0.17 18.24 -11.43
CA LEU A 266 0.40 16.97 -10.75
C LEU A 266 -0.60 15.88 -11.15
N VAL A 267 -1.66 16.25 -11.88
CA VAL A 267 -2.65 15.28 -12.37
C VAL A 267 -1.99 14.45 -13.48
N PRO A 268 -1.96 13.11 -13.37
CA PRO A 268 -1.36 12.25 -14.37
C PRO A 268 -2.14 12.29 -15.69
N ALA A 269 -1.46 12.05 -16.81
CA ALA A 269 -2.11 11.96 -18.12
C ALA A 269 -3.11 10.79 -18.22
N SER A 270 -2.91 9.72 -17.44
CA SER A 270 -3.80 8.56 -17.37
C SER A 270 -3.94 8.10 -15.92
N SER A 271 -5.17 7.87 -15.47
CA SER A 271 -5.46 7.38 -14.10
C SER A 271 -4.84 6.00 -13.84
N LYS A 272 -4.79 5.13 -14.86
CA LYS A 272 -4.19 3.79 -14.77
C LYS A 272 -2.66 3.80 -14.80
N ARG A 273 -2.03 4.91 -15.20
CA ARG A 273 -0.56 5.04 -15.31
C ARG A 273 -0.05 6.12 -14.37
N ASP A 274 -0.58 6.12 -13.16
CA ASP A 274 -0.29 7.16 -12.18
C ASP A 274 1.18 7.04 -11.68
N PRO A 275 1.99 8.12 -11.79
CA PRO A 275 3.35 8.17 -11.26
C PRO A 275 3.47 7.84 -9.76
N TYR A 276 2.40 8.02 -8.99
CA TYR A 276 2.35 7.66 -7.57
C TYR A 276 2.65 6.18 -7.35
N LEU A 277 2.06 5.30 -8.19
CA LEU A 277 2.23 3.85 -8.08
C LEU A 277 3.69 3.42 -8.27
N ALA A 278 4.44 4.10 -9.15
CA ALA A 278 5.87 3.84 -9.31
C ALA A 278 6.66 4.18 -8.04
N GLY A 279 6.30 5.27 -7.36
CA GLY A 279 6.89 5.63 -6.06
C GLY A 279 6.49 4.66 -4.94
N VAL A 280 5.27 4.13 -4.98
CA VAL A 280 4.83 3.06 -4.07
C VAL A 280 5.69 1.82 -4.28
N PHE A 281 5.86 1.35 -5.52
CA PHE A 281 6.70 0.19 -5.82
C PHE A 281 8.12 0.38 -5.33
N LEU A 282 8.70 1.58 -5.52
CA LEU A 282 10.02 1.88 -5.01
C LEU A 282 10.08 1.85 -3.48
N ALA A 283 9.11 2.46 -2.79
CA ALA A 283 9.07 2.47 -1.33
C ALA A 283 8.87 1.06 -0.74
N MET A 284 8.00 0.24 -1.36
CA MET A 284 7.82 -1.17 -1.01
C MET A 284 9.13 -1.96 -1.22
N ALA A 285 9.79 -1.81 -2.38
CA ALA A 285 11.05 -2.49 -2.66
C ALA A 285 12.12 -2.14 -1.62
N GLN A 286 12.21 -0.86 -1.25
CA GLN A 286 13.13 -0.38 -0.23
C GLN A 286 12.80 -0.93 1.16
N SER A 287 11.53 -1.06 1.53
CA SER A 287 11.15 -1.58 2.85
C SER A 287 11.62 -3.01 3.13
N HIS A 288 11.94 -3.81 2.11
CA HIS A 288 12.59 -5.12 2.29
C HIS A 288 14.02 -5.04 2.83
N PHE A 289 14.71 -3.92 2.60
CA PHE A 289 16.13 -3.78 2.91
C PHE A 289 16.38 -2.78 4.02
N TYR A 290 15.64 -1.67 4.03
CA TYR A 290 15.81 -0.63 5.04
C TYR A 290 14.91 -0.88 6.25
N PRO A 291 15.38 -0.58 7.48
CA PRO A 291 14.55 -0.70 8.66
C PRO A 291 13.34 0.25 8.56
N HIS A 292 12.18 -0.21 9.03
CA HIS A 292 11.05 0.68 9.25
C HIS A 292 11.41 1.68 10.35
N LEU A 293 11.53 2.95 9.97
CA LEU A 293 11.79 4.05 10.90
C LEU A 293 10.49 4.78 11.12
N SER A 294 9.94 4.75 12.33
CA SER A 294 8.80 5.63 12.63
C SER A 294 9.29 7.07 12.84
N SER A 295 8.44 8.05 12.53
CA SER A 295 8.75 9.46 12.81
C SER A 295 9.08 9.73 14.29
N ARG A 296 8.61 8.91 15.24
CA ARG A 296 8.95 9.05 16.67
C ARG A 296 10.36 8.56 16.99
N ASP A 297 10.87 7.59 16.23
CA ASP A 297 12.19 6.99 16.49
C ASP A 297 13.34 7.93 16.09
N MET A 298 13.11 8.79 15.09
CA MET A 298 14.11 9.76 14.63
C MET A 298 14.31 10.94 15.57
N GLN A 299 13.31 11.32 16.39
CA GLN A 299 13.51 12.36 17.42
C GLN A 299 14.53 11.95 18.48
N LYS A 300 14.78 10.64 18.65
CA LYS A 300 15.72 10.10 19.64
C LYS A 300 17.08 9.70 19.06
N ARG A 301 17.19 9.52 17.74
CA ARG A 301 18.45 9.10 17.08
C ARG A 301 19.01 10.25 16.26
N ARG A 302 20.22 10.70 16.62
CA ARG A 302 21.06 11.41 15.64
C ARG A 302 21.21 10.49 14.42
N PRO A 303 21.14 10.99 13.17
CA PRO A 303 21.28 10.19 11.98
C PRO A 303 22.75 9.75 11.86
N ASP A 304 23.14 8.77 12.67
CA ASP A 304 24.44 8.15 12.58
C ASP A 304 24.41 7.27 11.32
N GLN A 305 25.43 7.40 10.47
CA GLN A 305 25.57 6.71 9.17
C GLN A 305 25.62 5.16 9.29
N ARG A 306 25.47 4.60 10.50
CA ARG A 306 25.61 3.19 10.84
C ARG A 306 24.47 2.28 10.36
N GLY A 307 23.35 2.84 9.90
CA GLY A 307 22.20 2.05 9.41
C GLY A 307 22.25 1.71 7.91
N ARG A 308 23.27 2.17 7.17
CA ARG A 308 23.36 1.94 5.72
C ARG A 308 23.78 0.50 5.47
N LEU A 309 22.84 -0.34 5.03
CA LEU A 309 23.23 -1.67 4.56
C LEU A 309 24.17 -1.56 3.36
N PRO A 310 25.12 -2.50 3.21
CA PRO A 310 25.94 -2.57 2.01
C PRO A 310 25.07 -2.70 0.75
N SER A 311 25.46 -2.06 -0.35
CA SER A 311 24.78 -2.21 -1.65
C SER A 311 24.76 -3.65 -2.19
N SER A 312 25.54 -4.55 -1.58
CA SER A 312 25.56 -5.99 -1.84
C SER A 312 24.38 -6.76 -1.21
N SER A 313 23.66 -6.16 -0.25
CA SER A 313 22.46 -6.79 0.34
C SER A 313 21.21 -6.62 -0.52
N LEU A 314 21.25 -5.69 -1.49
CA LEU A 314 20.14 -5.43 -2.40
C LEU A 314 19.94 -6.63 -3.34
N LYS A 315 18.69 -7.04 -3.47
CA LYS A 315 18.24 -8.15 -4.30
C LYS A 315 17.08 -7.68 -5.17
N ASP A 316 16.82 -8.44 -6.22
CA ASP A 316 15.65 -8.23 -7.04
C ASP A 316 14.37 -8.59 -6.27
N VAL A 317 13.34 -7.77 -6.40
CA VAL A 317 12.08 -7.93 -5.69
C VAL A 317 10.91 -7.92 -6.67
N ASN A 318 10.00 -8.88 -6.51
CA ASN A 318 8.71 -8.90 -7.20
C ASN A 318 7.65 -8.31 -6.29
N LEU A 319 6.94 -7.30 -6.80
CA LEU A 319 5.97 -6.55 -6.03
C LEU A 319 4.64 -6.49 -6.79
N GLN A 320 3.55 -6.39 -6.03
CA GLN A 320 2.22 -6.23 -6.59
C GLN A 320 1.44 -5.16 -5.83
N ILE A 321 0.68 -4.34 -6.56
CA ILE A 321 -0.24 -3.36 -5.99
C ILE A 321 -1.64 -3.67 -6.51
N LEU A 322 -2.59 -3.79 -5.60
CA LEU A 322 -4.01 -3.88 -5.90
C LEU A 322 -4.64 -2.49 -5.77
N THR A 323 -5.45 -2.14 -6.75
CA THR A 323 -6.35 -0.98 -6.69
C THR A 323 -7.74 -1.39 -7.16
N HIS A 324 -8.72 -0.53 -6.98
CA HIS A 324 -10.06 -0.71 -7.55
C HIS A 324 -10.42 0.49 -8.43
N ASP A 325 -11.20 0.23 -9.47
CA ASP A 325 -11.77 1.25 -10.35
C ASP A 325 -13.29 1.14 -10.31
N THR A 326 -13.92 2.13 -9.69
CA THR A 326 -15.39 2.20 -9.56
C THR A 326 -16.07 2.42 -10.90
N ALA A 327 -15.43 3.13 -11.84
CA ALA A 327 -16.01 3.42 -13.15
C ALA A 327 -16.12 2.17 -14.03
N THR A 328 -15.11 1.30 -13.98
CA THR A 328 -15.11 0.04 -14.75
C THR A 328 -15.54 -1.18 -13.95
N SER A 329 -15.84 -1.00 -12.65
CA SER A 329 -16.25 -2.11 -11.77
C SER A 329 -15.24 -3.26 -11.79
N ALA A 330 -13.95 -2.92 -11.68
CA ALA A 330 -12.85 -3.87 -11.80
C ALA A 330 -11.78 -3.63 -10.73
N PHE A 331 -11.16 -4.71 -10.28
CA PHE A 331 -9.86 -4.62 -9.62
C PHE A 331 -8.77 -4.45 -10.68
N ILE A 332 -7.73 -3.67 -10.36
CA ILE A 332 -6.55 -3.55 -11.21
C ILE A 332 -5.35 -4.02 -10.40
N VAL A 333 -4.69 -5.07 -10.89
CA VAL A 333 -3.48 -5.63 -10.31
C VAL A 333 -2.28 -5.11 -11.10
N TYR A 334 -1.45 -4.32 -10.43
CA TYR A 334 -0.18 -3.86 -10.95
C TYR A 334 0.92 -4.81 -10.49
N THR A 335 1.83 -5.15 -11.39
CA THR A 335 2.97 -6.02 -11.14
C THR A 335 4.24 -5.32 -11.58
N ALA A 336 5.29 -5.39 -10.75
CA ALA A 336 6.58 -4.81 -11.08
C ALA A 336 7.72 -5.72 -10.57
N HIS A 337 8.73 -5.91 -11.42
CA HIS A 337 9.99 -6.51 -11.03
C HIS A 337 11.03 -5.40 -10.85
N MET A 338 11.41 -5.15 -9.60
CA MET A 338 12.38 -4.14 -9.23
C MET A 338 13.76 -4.77 -9.14
N THR A 339 14.69 -4.37 -10.00
CA THR A 339 16.04 -4.95 -10.02
C THR A 339 16.95 -4.33 -8.97
N LYS A 340 17.94 -5.09 -8.50
CA LYS A 340 18.97 -4.59 -7.58
C LYS A 340 19.72 -3.40 -8.17
N GLU A 341 19.93 -3.37 -9.48
CA GLU A 341 20.60 -2.29 -10.21
C GLU A 341 19.81 -0.98 -10.09
N PHE A 342 18.49 -1.05 -10.29
CA PHE A 342 17.64 0.13 -10.14
C PHE A 342 17.64 0.63 -8.69
N LEU A 343 17.51 -0.26 -7.71
CA LEU A 343 17.57 0.11 -6.29
C LEU A 343 18.92 0.73 -5.87
N ARG A 344 20.02 0.27 -6.48
CA ARG A 344 21.35 0.84 -6.24
C ARG A 344 21.45 2.30 -6.62
N LYS A 345 20.72 2.77 -7.64
CA LYS A 345 20.68 4.19 -8.03
C LYS A 345 20.16 5.07 -6.91
N PHE A 346 19.16 4.60 -6.18
CA PHE A 346 18.63 5.32 -5.03
C PHE A 346 19.53 5.14 -3.79
N HIS A 347 20.18 3.99 -3.66
CA HIS A 347 21.12 3.75 -2.56
C HIS A 347 22.39 4.62 -2.66
N ASP A 348 22.97 4.79 -3.85
CA ASP A 348 24.17 5.59 -4.12
C ASP A 348 23.93 6.56 -5.30
N PRO A 349 23.20 7.67 -5.07
CA PRO A 349 22.71 8.55 -6.15
C PRO A 349 23.79 9.37 -6.85
N PHE A 350 25.02 9.43 -6.32
CA PHE A 350 26.16 10.10 -6.95
C PHE A 350 26.90 9.22 -7.94
N LYS A 351 26.76 7.89 -7.85
CA LYS A 351 27.48 6.96 -8.71
C LYS A 351 26.62 6.51 -9.86
N ALA A 352 27.23 6.47 -11.04
CA ALA A 352 26.64 5.81 -12.18
C ALA A 352 26.80 4.29 -12.00
N LEU A 353 25.85 3.53 -12.55
CA LEU A 353 26.04 2.09 -12.67
C LEU A 353 27.14 1.85 -13.72
N PRO A 354 28.12 0.95 -13.48
CA PRO A 354 29.07 0.58 -14.52
C PRO A 354 28.30 -0.01 -15.70
N ASP A 355 28.37 0.68 -16.82
CA ASP A 355 27.66 0.38 -18.04
C ASP A 355 28.64 -0.27 -19.00
N ASP A 356 28.56 -1.59 -19.14
CA ASP A 356 29.34 -2.32 -20.14
C ASP A 356 28.82 -2.07 -21.58
N SER A 357 27.76 -1.26 -21.79
CA SER A 357 27.06 -1.17 -23.08
C SER A 357 26.67 0.23 -23.58
N GLY A 358 26.97 1.31 -22.85
CA GLY A 358 26.48 2.66 -23.21
C GLY A 358 24.95 2.82 -23.10
N ALA A 359 24.26 1.89 -22.43
CA ALA A 359 22.82 1.89 -22.29
C ALA A 359 22.37 2.84 -21.18
N THR A 360 21.58 3.82 -21.61
CA THR A 360 20.75 4.69 -20.78
C THR A 360 20.17 3.96 -19.58
N MET A 361 20.24 4.60 -18.41
CA MET A 361 19.65 4.18 -17.15
C MET A 361 18.54 3.11 -17.27
N SER A 362 18.85 1.85 -16.95
CA SER A 362 17.82 0.81 -16.90
C SER A 362 16.78 1.17 -15.83
N GLY A 363 15.58 1.56 -16.25
CA GLY A 363 14.44 1.74 -15.37
C GLY A 363 13.78 0.41 -15.01
N PHE A 364 12.49 0.42 -14.73
CA PHE A 364 11.70 -0.78 -14.47
C PHE A 364 10.35 -0.73 -15.20
N LYS A 365 9.74 -1.90 -15.36
CA LYS A 365 8.46 -2.07 -16.06
C LYS A 365 7.35 -2.34 -15.05
N ILE A 366 6.22 -1.67 -15.24
CA ILE A 366 4.98 -1.89 -14.50
C ILE A 366 3.96 -2.48 -15.46
N GLY A 367 3.63 -3.76 -15.26
CA GLY A 367 2.52 -4.43 -15.91
C GLY A 367 1.24 -4.16 -15.14
N HIS A 368 0.11 -4.01 -15.81
CA HIS A 368 -1.20 -3.95 -15.14
C HIS A 368 -2.24 -4.78 -15.85
N THR A 369 -3.06 -5.45 -15.05
CA THR A 369 -4.13 -6.35 -15.51
C THR A 369 -5.44 -5.95 -14.84
N SER A 370 -6.49 -5.79 -15.64
CA SER A 370 -7.84 -5.55 -15.13
C SER A 370 -8.57 -6.87 -14.86
N VAL A 371 -9.29 -6.92 -13.75
CA VAL A 371 -10.07 -8.06 -13.29
C VAL A 371 -11.50 -7.60 -12.98
N PRO A 372 -12.49 -7.92 -13.83
CA PRO A 372 -13.87 -7.54 -13.58
C PRO A 372 -14.41 -8.14 -12.27
N LEU A 373 -15.07 -7.31 -11.46
CA LEU A 373 -15.74 -7.75 -10.23
C LEU A 373 -16.91 -8.68 -10.54
N TRP A 374 -17.59 -8.41 -11.66
CA TRP A 374 -18.75 -9.18 -12.12
C TRP A 374 -18.42 -10.00 -13.37
N PRO A 375 -18.98 -11.22 -13.48
CA PRO A 375 -19.82 -11.92 -12.51
C PRO A 375 -19.04 -12.40 -11.27
N PHE A 376 -19.64 -12.38 -10.08
CA PHE A 376 -18.96 -12.78 -8.84
C PHE A 376 -18.44 -14.24 -8.88
N LEU A 377 -19.21 -15.13 -9.52
CA LEU A 377 -18.75 -16.49 -9.79
C LEU A 377 -17.53 -16.44 -10.72
N GLY A 378 -16.45 -17.14 -10.34
CA GLY A 378 -15.19 -17.08 -11.07
C GLY A 378 -14.23 -15.96 -10.61
N LEU A 379 -14.65 -15.09 -9.67
CA LEU A 379 -13.82 -13.97 -9.24
C LEU A 379 -12.51 -14.45 -8.58
N ARG A 380 -12.59 -15.53 -7.79
CA ARG A 380 -11.42 -16.13 -7.14
C ARG A 380 -10.38 -16.54 -8.18
N GLU A 381 -10.79 -17.26 -9.21
CA GLU A 381 -9.93 -17.78 -10.26
C GLU A 381 -9.37 -16.65 -11.14
N ARG A 382 -10.19 -15.66 -11.48
CA ARG A 382 -9.76 -14.48 -12.26
C ARG A 382 -8.72 -13.65 -11.51
N LEU A 383 -8.94 -13.38 -10.23
CA LEU A 383 -7.96 -12.71 -9.37
C LEU A 383 -6.73 -13.59 -9.14
N GLY A 384 -6.91 -14.89 -8.92
CA GLY A 384 -5.81 -15.85 -8.81
C GLY A 384 -4.90 -15.85 -10.03
N LYS A 385 -5.48 -15.76 -11.24
CA LYS A 385 -4.73 -15.65 -12.51
C LYS A 385 -3.97 -14.33 -12.60
N ALA A 386 -4.53 -13.24 -12.10
CA ALA A 386 -3.89 -11.93 -12.10
C ALA A 386 -2.73 -11.84 -11.07
N PHE A 387 -2.88 -12.43 -9.88
CA PHE A 387 -1.82 -12.48 -8.88
C PHE A 387 -0.73 -13.52 -9.20
N GLY A 388 -1.11 -14.60 -9.87
CA GLY A 388 -0.26 -15.74 -10.19
C GLY A 388 -0.32 -16.83 -9.12
N GLN A 389 -0.07 -18.08 -9.55
CA GLN A 389 -0.09 -19.27 -8.70
C GLN A 389 0.90 -19.20 -7.54
N ASP A 390 2.02 -18.52 -7.74
CA ASP A 390 3.02 -18.34 -6.71
C ASP A 390 2.54 -17.54 -5.48
N VAL A 391 1.47 -16.74 -5.63
CA VAL A 391 0.88 -15.94 -4.54
C VAL A 391 -0.29 -16.69 -3.91
N VAL A 392 -1.16 -17.20 -4.77
CA VAL A 392 -2.46 -17.74 -4.39
C VAL A 392 -2.42 -19.25 -4.10
N GLY A 393 -1.34 -19.92 -4.48
CA GLY A 393 -1.20 -21.37 -4.45
C GLY A 393 -1.65 -22.01 -5.76
N VAL A 394 -1.61 -23.34 -5.80
CA VAL A 394 -2.10 -24.11 -6.95
C VAL A 394 -3.63 -24.07 -6.96
N PHE A 395 -4.22 -23.65 -8.07
CA PHE A 395 -5.66 -23.68 -8.30
C PHE A 395 -5.92 -24.03 -9.77
N ASN A 396 -7.06 -24.67 -10.04
CA ASN A 396 -7.49 -24.94 -11.41
C ASN A 396 -8.01 -23.63 -12.02
N THR A 397 -7.35 -23.15 -13.07
CA THR A 397 -7.75 -21.90 -13.76
C THR A 397 -9.07 -22.02 -14.51
N ASP A 398 -9.45 -23.25 -14.85
CA ASP A 398 -10.56 -23.54 -15.75
C ASP A 398 -11.79 -24.10 -15.02
N GLU A 399 -11.63 -24.56 -13.77
CA GLU A 399 -12.74 -24.94 -12.90
C GLU A 399 -13.12 -23.76 -12.02
N MET A 400 -14.34 -23.28 -12.20
CA MET A 400 -14.92 -22.24 -11.37
C MET A 400 -15.40 -22.84 -10.05
N GLU A 401 -14.94 -22.30 -8.91
CA GLU A 401 -15.47 -22.67 -7.61
C GLU A 401 -16.94 -22.21 -7.51
N THR A 402 -17.84 -23.13 -7.85
CA THR A 402 -19.24 -23.02 -7.50
C THR A 402 -19.32 -23.37 -6.03
N TRP A 403 -19.47 -22.37 -5.16
CA TRP A 403 -19.66 -22.42 -3.71
C TRP A 403 -20.87 -23.30 -3.28
N GLY A 404 -20.99 -24.53 -3.78
CA GLY A 404 -22.18 -25.37 -3.75
C GLY A 404 -21.90 -26.81 -3.30
N ARG A 405 -20.66 -27.17 -2.99
CA ARG A 405 -20.35 -28.42 -2.30
C ARG A 405 -19.57 -28.13 -1.02
N ALA A 406 -20.15 -28.50 0.12
CA ALA A 406 -19.35 -28.87 1.28
C ALA A 406 -18.32 -29.92 0.83
N PRO A 407 -17.08 -29.90 1.36
CA PRO A 407 -16.11 -30.91 0.99
C PRO A 407 -16.70 -32.29 1.29
N GLU A 408 -17.01 -33.06 0.25
CA GLU A 408 -17.17 -34.49 0.46
C GLU A 408 -15.78 -34.97 0.87
N GLU A 409 -15.63 -35.27 2.16
CA GLU A 409 -14.53 -36.04 2.69
C GLU A 409 -14.28 -37.18 1.71
N SER A 410 -13.05 -37.20 1.16
CA SER A 410 -12.56 -38.28 0.33
C SER A 410 -12.87 -39.60 1.03
N ARG A 411 -13.92 -40.29 0.59
CA ARG A 411 -14.21 -41.66 1.00
C ARG A 411 -12.99 -42.48 0.61
N ASN A 412 -12.19 -42.82 1.61
CA ASN A 412 -11.09 -43.74 1.48
C ASN A 412 -11.62 -45.06 0.90
N VAL A 413 -11.36 -45.26 -0.39
CA VAL A 413 -11.47 -46.54 -1.05
C VAL A 413 -10.27 -47.36 -0.60
N THR A 414 -10.44 -48.19 0.43
CA THR A 414 -9.69 -49.45 0.59
C THR A 414 -10.33 -50.30 1.69
N GLY A 415 -10.91 -51.45 1.34
CA GLY A 415 -11.33 -52.44 2.34
C GLY A 415 -12.28 -53.51 1.81
N LYS A 416 -11.71 -54.55 1.19
CA LYS A 416 -12.37 -55.68 0.53
C LYS A 416 -13.46 -56.38 1.38
N ARG A 417 -14.68 -56.51 0.82
CA ARG A 417 -15.64 -57.57 1.18
C ARG A 417 -15.04 -58.92 0.79
N LYS A 418 -14.80 -59.80 1.76
CA LYS A 418 -14.59 -61.24 1.52
C LYS A 418 -15.83 -61.97 2.06
N VAL A 419 -16.76 -62.26 1.17
CA VAL A 419 -17.88 -63.16 1.40
C VAL A 419 -17.31 -64.58 1.45
N ALA A 420 -17.36 -65.23 2.62
CA ALA A 420 -17.08 -66.64 2.75
C ALA A 420 -18.41 -67.40 2.67
N LYS A 421 -18.53 -68.18 1.59
CA LYS A 421 -19.58 -69.15 1.29
C LYS A 421 -18.98 -70.49 1.70
N SER A 422 -19.54 -71.17 2.70
CA SER A 422 -19.22 -72.57 2.99
C SER A 422 -20.51 -73.38 3.06
N SER A 423 -20.44 -74.50 2.35
CA SER A 423 -21.50 -75.35 1.84
C SER A 423 -21.87 -76.50 2.79
N LEU A 424 -23.13 -76.90 2.63
CA LEU A 424 -23.81 -78.18 2.87
C LEU A 424 -22.97 -79.47 2.99
N GLY A 425 -23.50 -80.40 3.79
CA GLY A 425 -23.32 -81.87 3.77
C GLY A 425 -22.85 -82.39 5.13
N GLU A 426 -23.40 -83.40 5.80
CA GLU A 426 -24.48 -84.38 5.61
C GLU A 426 -24.69 -85.04 7.01
N GLU A 427 -25.92 -85.41 7.34
CA GLU A 427 -26.34 -86.29 8.46
C GLU A 427 -25.92 -87.77 8.17
N PRO A 428 -26.01 -88.80 9.07
CA PRO A 428 -26.93 -88.91 10.22
C PRO A 428 -26.44 -89.67 11.50
N ALA A 429 -27.33 -89.65 12.51
CA ALA A 429 -27.70 -90.69 13.50
C ALA A 429 -26.66 -91.21 14.53
N ASP A 430 -26.92 -90.93 15.82
CA ASP A 430 -27.35 -91.97 16.80
C ASP A 430 -27.82 -91.34 18.14
N GLU A 431 -28.98 -91.78 18.61
CA GLU A 431 -29.61 -91.55 19.93
C GLU A 431 -29.17 -92.69 20.90
N PRO A 432 -29.66 -92.82 22.16
CA PRO A 432 -30.03 -91.87 23.22
C PRO A 432 -29.33 -92.21 24.57
N ALA A 433 -29.55 -91.41 25.63
CA ALA A 433 -30.05 -91.87 26.96
C ALA A 433 -29.61 -91.02 28.18
N HIS A 434 -30.64 -90.62 28.95
CA HIS A 434 -30.75 -90.60 30.43
C HIS A 434 -29.80 -89.73 31.30
N VAL A 435 -30.30 -88.67 31.97
CA VAL A 435 -31.03 -88.59 33.27
C VAL A 435 -30.14 -88.30 34.50
N ALA A 436 -30.66 -87.41 35.36
CA ALA A 436 -30.40 -87.16 36.80
C ALA A 436 -29.63 -85.84 37.12
N LYS A 437 -30.32 -84.79 37.60
CA LYS A 437 -30.62 -84.50 39.03
C LYS A 437 -29.40 -84.70 39.95
N ARG A 438 -28.88 -83.62 40.56
CA ARG A 438 -29.34 -83.11 41.87
C ARG A 438 -28.51 -81.89 42.32
N GLN A 439 -29.22 -80.91 42.85
CA GLN A 439 -28.72 -79.91 43.79
C GLN A 439 -28.16 -80.57 45.04
N ARG A 440 -27.11 -79.96 45.60
CA ARG A 440 -27.08 -79.57 47.02
C ARG A 440 -26.32 -78.27 47.18
#